data_AF-A6I7P0-F1
#
_entry.id   AF-A6I7P0-F1
#
_cell.length_a   1.000
_cell.length_b   1.000
_cell.length_c   1.000
_cell.angle_alpha   90.00
_cell.angle_beta   90.00
_cell.angle_gamma   90.00
#
_symmetry.space_group_name_H-M   'P 1'
#
loop_
_entity.id
_entity.type
_entity.pdbx_description
1 polymer ?
#
loop_
_entity_poly.entity_id
_entity_poly.type
_entity_poly.pdbx_seq_one_letter_code
_entity_poly.pdbx_strand_id
1 'polypeptide(L)'
;MRLSLAAAISHGRVYRRLGLGPESRIHLLRNLLTGLVRHERIEATWARVDEMRGYAEKLIDYGKLGDTNERAMRMADFWLTVSASCLLVGKESLENRVLGRFKRRT
;
A
#
# COMPACT_ATOMS: atom_id res chain seq x y z
N MET A 1 35.94 -15.89 -22.50
CA MET A 1 34.98 -14.78 -22.30
C MET A 1 34.84 -14.52 -20.81
N ARG A 2 35.42 -13.43 -20.29
CA ARG A 2 35.34 -13.08 -18.86
C ARG A 2 33.99 -12.41 -18.60
N LEU A 3 33.04 -13.14 -18.03
CA LEU A 3 31.83 -12.55 -17.48
C LEU A 3 32.26 -11.76 -16.23
N SER A 4 32.31 -10.44 -16.33
CA SER A 4 32.56 -9.58 -15.17
C SER A 4 31.37 -9.68 -14.21
N LEU A 5 31.59 -10.37 -13.09
CA LEU A 5 30.61 -10.57 -12.01
C LEU A 5 30.12 -9.25 -11.37
N ALA A 6 30.81 -8.14 -11.63
CA ALA A 6 30.53 -6.81 -11.07
C ALA A 6 29.20 -6.21 -11.53
N ALA A 7 28.64 -6.65 -12.66
CA ALA A 7 27.34 -6.17 -13.13
C ALA A 7 26.12 -6.80 -12.41
N ALA A 8 26.35 -7.80 -11.54
CA ALA A 8 25.27 -8.52 -10.85
C ALA A 8 24.87 -7.91 -9.49
N ILE A 9 25.68 -7.00 -8.93
CA ILE A 9 25.41 -6.38 -7.63
C ILE A 9 24.76 -5.01 -7.84
N SER A 10 23.44 -4.93 -7.64
CA SER A 10 22.73 -3.65 -7.63
C SER A 10 22.83 -2.99 -6.24
N HIS A 11 23.80 -2.11 -6.05
CA HIS A 11 23.85 -1.25 -4.86
C HIS A 11 22.66 -0.27 -4.84
N GLY A 12 22.11 0.01 -3.66
CA GLY A 12 21.07 1.03 -3.47
C GLY A 12 19.64 0.66 -3.91
N ARG A 13 19.36 -0.62 -4.17
CA ARG A 13 18.02 -1.05 -4.58
C ARG A 13 17.06 -1.12 -3.38
N VAL A 14 16.07 -0.24 -3.35
CA VAL A 14 15.06 -0.16 -2.27
C VAL A 14 13.90 -1.15 -2.47
N TYR A 15 13.51 -1.41 -3.72
CA TYR A 15 12.35 -2.25 -4.04
C TYR A 15 12.73 -3.68 -4.37
N ARG A 16 11.95 -4.65 -3.88
CA ARG A 16 12.15 -6.07 -4.19
C ARG A 16 11.54 -6.40 -5.55
N ARG A 17 12.01 -7.51 -6.12
CA ARG A 17 11.43 -8.11 -7.33
C ARG A 17 10.44 -9.19 -6.89
N LEU A 18 9.16 -8.84 -6.84
CA LEU A 18 8.07 -9.76 -6.52
C LEU A 18 7.21 -10.00 -7.76
N GLY A 19 6.67 -11.21 -7.91
CA GLY A 19 5.78 -11.56 -9.02
C GLY A 19 6.48 -11.69 -10.37
N LEU A 20 5.70 -11.55 -11.45
CA LEU A 20 6.16 -11.76 -12.84
C LEU A 20 6.79 -10.51 -13.47
N GLY A 21 6.71 -9.35 -12.81
CA GLY A 21 7.22 -8.09 -13.34
C GLY A 21 6.82 -6.89 -12.47
N PRO A 22 7.22 -5.66 -12.87
CA PRO A 22 6.93 -4.44 -12.10
C PRO A 22 5.43 -4.19 -11.91
N GLU A 23 4.61 -4.43 -12.94
CA GLU A 23 3.16 -4.27 -12.88
C GLU A 23 2.52 -5.31 -11.94
N SER A 24 2.86 -6.58 -12.13
CA SER A 24 2.42 -7.68 -11.25
C SER A 24 2.76 -7.42 -9.78
N ARG A 25 3.94 -6.85 -9.49
CA ARG A 25 4.34 -6.42 -8.15
C ARG A 25 3.35 -5.40 -7.57
N ILE A 26 2.96 -4.39 -8.34
CA ILE A 26 2.02 -3.37 -7.87
C ILE A 26 0.64 -3.97 -7.60
N HIS A 27 0.12 -4.83 -8.49
CA HIS A 27 -1.16 -5.51 -8.26
C HIS A 27 -1.14 -6.41 -7.02
N LEU A 28 -0.04 -7.13 -6.80
CA LEU A 28 0.14 -7.94 -5.59
C LEU A 28 0.06 -7.08 -4.33
N LEU A 29 0.75 -5.94 -4.31
CA LEU A 29 0.73 -5.01 -3.17
C LEU A 29 -0.66 -4.39 -2.97
N ARG A 30 -1.36 -4.01 -4.05
CA ARG A 30 -2.74 -3.49 -4.00
C ARG A 30 -3.71 -4.50 -3.37
N ASN A 31 -3.58 -5.77 -3.73
CA ASN A 31 -4.41 -6.84 -3.16
C ASN A 31 -4.15 -7.04 -1.65
N LEU A 32 -2.88 -7.02 -1.23
CA LEU A 32 -2.52 -7.12 0.18
C LEU A 32 -3.00 -5.90 0.98
N LEU A 33 -2.83 -4.68 0.45
CA LEU A 33 -3.32 -3.45 1.07
C LEU A 33 -4.84 -3.45 1.23
N THR A 34 -5.55 -3.84 0.17
CA THR A 34 -7.02 -3.97 0.21
C THR A 34 -7.44 -5.00 1.26
N GLY A 35 -6.76 -6.14 1.33
CA GLY A 35 -6.99 -7.16 2.36
C GLY A 35 -6.72 -6.64 3.78
N LEU A 36 -5.64 -5.87 3.96
CA LEU A 36 -5.30 -5.25 5.25
C LEU A 36 -6.36 -4.25 5.69
N VAL A 37 -6.83 -3.38 4.80
CA VAL A 37 -7.87 -2.39 5.12
C VAL A 37 -9.20 -3.07 5.45
N ARG A 38 -9.53 -4.17 4.77
CA ARG A 38 -10.78 -4.91 4.99
C ARG A 38 -10.79 -5.72 6.29
N HIS A 39 -9.69 -6.41 6.58
CA HIS A 39 -9.62 -7.39 7.67
C HIS A 39 -8.88 -6.89 8.91
N GLU A 40 -8.31 -5.67 8.85
CA GLU A 40 -7.48 -5.02 9.88
C GLU A 40 -6.17 -5.77 10.23
N ARG A 41 -6.10 -7.07 9.93
CA ARG A 41 -4.94 -7.94 10.10
C ARG A 41 -4.91 -8.98 8.98
N ILE A 42 -3.72 -9.24 8.44
CA ILE A 42 -3.48 -10.28 7.44
C ILE A 42 -2.23 -11.09 7.80
N GLU A 43 -2.20 -12.34 7.34
CA GLU A 43 -1.04 -13.21 7.46
C GLU A 43 -0.52 -13.51 6.06
N ALA A 44 0.72 -13.11 5.79
CA ALA A 44 1.38 -13.26 4.50
C ALA A 44 2.89 -13.41 4.70
N THR A 45 3.61 -13.72 3.62
CA THR A 45 5.05 -13.91 3.69
C THR A 45 5.76 -12.61 4.09
N TRP A 46 6.78 -12.74 4.94
CA TRP A 46 7.53 -11.60 5.48
C TRP A 46 8.00 -10.63 4.39
N ALA A 47 8.54 -11.17 3.28
CA ALA A 47 9.05 -10.35 2.19
C ALA A 47 7.98 -9.44 1.55
N ARG A 48 6.73 -9.91 1.47
CA ARG A 48 5.60 -9.16 0.91
C ARG A 48 5.05 -8.16 1.92
N VAL A 49 4.94 -8.55 3.18
CA VAL A 49 4.40 -7.69 4.25
C VAL A 49 5.34 -6.52 4.54
N ASP A 50 6.65 -6.78 4.61
CA ASP A 50 7.68 -5.77 4.85
C ASP A 50 7.71 -4.72 3.72
N GLU A 51 7.56 -5.15 2.46
CA GLU A 51 7.47 -4.22 1.34
C GLU A 51 6.14 -3.44 1.29
N MET A 52 5.02 -4.08 1.66
CA MET A 52 3.70 -3.46 1.75
C MET A 52 3.63 -2.39 2.85
N ARG A 53 4.34 -2.58 3.97
CA ARG A 53 4.27 -1.71 5.16
C ARG A 53 4.40 -0.22 4.83
N GLY A 54 5.43 0.15 4.06
CA GLY A 54 5.66 1.56 3.71
C GLY A 54 4.56 2.16 2.82
N TYR A 55 3.84 1.35 2.05
CA TYR A 55 2.67 1.82 1.29
C TYR A 55 1.43 1.97 2.19
N ALA A 56 1.27 1.09 3.18
CA ALA A 56 0.17 1.18 4.14
C ALA A 56 0.27 2.45 5.00
N GLU A 57 1.47 2.80 5.46
CA GLU A 57 1.73 4.04 6.21
C GLU A 57 1.38 5.28 5.38
N LYS A 58 1.85 5.35 4.12
CA LYS A 58 1.49 6.46 3.21
C LYS A 58 0.00 6.55 2.93
N LEU A 59 -0.69 5.42 2.85
CA LEU A 59 -2.15 5.42 2.66
C LEU A 59 -2.87 6.03 3.86
N ILE A 60 -2.38 5.78 5.08
CA ILE A 60 -2.88 6.42 6.30
C ILE A 60 -2.62 7.93 6.24
N ASP A 61 -1.43 8.36 5.80
CA ASP A 61 -1.12 9.79 5.68
C ASP A 61 -2.03 10.50 4.67
N TYR A 62 -2.33 9.87 3.54
CA TYR A 62 -3.34 10.40 2.61
C TYR A 62 -4.73 10.45 3.26
N GLY A 63 -5.10 9.45 4.07
CA GLY A 63 -6.34 9.46 4.84
C GLY A 63 -6.40 10.59 5.88
N LYS A 64 -5.27 10.98 6.48
CA LYS A 64 -5.20 12.11 7.43
C LYS A 64 -5.46 13.47 6.77
N LEU A 65 -5.18 13.61 5.46
CA LEU A 65 -5.43 14.84 4.71
C LEU A 65 -6.92 15.09 4.43
N GLY A 66 -7.74 14.04 4.52
CA GLY A 66 -9.19 14.10 4.31
C GLY A 66 -9.62 14.18 2.84
N ASP A 67 -10.94 14.21 2.65
CA ASP A 67 -11.57 14.03 1.33
C ASP A 67 -11.52 15.28 0.44
N THR A 68 -11.15 16.43 0.98
CA THR A 68 -11.00 17.68 0.20
C THR A 68 -9.79 17.65 -0.72
N ASN A 69 -8.83 16.77 -0.45
CA ASN A 69 -7.63 16.65 -1.27
C ASN A 69 -7.84 15.65 -2.42
N GLU A 70 -8.05 16.18 -3.63
CA GLU A 70 -8.21 15.35 -4.84
C GLU A 70 -7.07 14.36 -5.06
N ARG A 71 -5.83 14.75 -4.74
CA ARG A 71 -4.67 13.87 -4.90
C ARG A 71 -4.74 12.69 -3.94
N ALA A 72 -5.14 12.93 -2.70
CA ALA A 72 -5.33 11.86 -1.71
C ALA A 72 -6.41 10.88 -2.18
N MET A 73 -7.53 11.41 -2.70
CA MET A 73 -8.63 10.61 -3.23
C MET A 73 -8.20 9.76 -4.43
N ARG A 74 -7.52 10.33 -5.42
CA ARG A 74 -7.00 9.56 -6.57
C ARG A 74 -5.98 8.49 -6.16
N MET A 75 -5.15 8.78 -5.16
CA MET A 75 -4.20 7.80 -4.63
C MET A 75 -4.92 6.65 -3.92
N ALA A 76 -5.92 6.95 -3.10
CA ALA A 76 -6.71 5.93 -2.41
C ALA A 76 -7.46 5.02 -3.40
N ASP A 77 -8.10 5.63 -4.41
CA ASP A 77 -8.79 4.92 -5.49
C ASP A 77 -7.86 4.00 -6.28
N PHE A 78 -6.65 4.46 -6.58
CA PHE A 78 -5.66 3.61 -7.22
C PHE A 78 -5.28 2.41 -6.34
N TRP A 79 -4.98 2.61 -5.05
CA TRP A 79 -4.44 1.52 -4.22
C TRP A 79 -5.47 0.48 -3.77
N LEU A 80 -6.76 0.84 -3.67
CA LEU A 80 -7.82 -0.04 -3.21
C LEU A 80 -8.63 -0.59 -4.39
N THR A 81 -8.52 -1.90 -4.65
CA THR A 81 -9.04 -2.53 -5.90
C THR A 81 -10.50 -2.92 -5.85
N VAL A 82 -10.99 -3.30 -4.66
CA VAL A 82 -12.42 -3.48 -4.46
C VAL A 82 -13.02 -2.09 -4.49
N SER A 83 -14.24 -1.97 -5.01
CA SER A 83 -15.10 -0.80 -4.87
C SER A 83 -15.42 -0.52 -3.39
N ALA A 84 -14.39 -0.28 -2.57
CA ALA A 84 -14.46 0.39 -1.29
C ALA A 84 -14.91 1.83 -1.50
N SER A 85 -14.74 2.40 -2.70
CA SER A 85 -15.44 3.61 -3.11
C SER A 85 -16.97 3.44 -3.10
N CYS A 86 -17.51 2.23 -3.37
CA CYS A 86 -18.96 1.98 -3.49
C CYS A 86 -19.63 1.50 -2.19
N LEU A 87 -18.88 1.04 -1.17
CA LEU A 87 -19.44 0.70 0.16
C LEU A 87 -18.95 1.62 1.30
N LEU A 88 -18.14 2.64 1.00
CA LEU A 88 -17.68 3.66 1.96
C LEU A 88 -18.19 5.08 1.67
N VAL A 89 -19.18 5.21 0.78
CA VAL A 89 -20.11 6.35 0.82
C VAL A 89 -21.33 5.86 1.61
N GLY A 90 -21.24 5.54 2.90
CA GLY A 90 -21.20 6.54 3.97
C GLY A 90 -19.83 6.79 4.58
N LYS A 91 -19.40 8.06 4.52
CA LYS A 91 -18.09 8.59 4.89
C LYS A 91 -17.68 8.46 6.37
N GLU A 92 -18.44 7.76 7.21
CA GLU A 92 -18.19 7.75 8.67
C GLU A 92 -17.31 6.59 9.16
N SER A 93 -17.09 5.53 8.37
CA SER A 93 -16.55 4.27 8.93
C SER A 93 -15.02 4.19 8.96
N LEU A 94 -14.30 4.67 7.94
CA LEU A 94 -12.83 4.70 7.95
C LEU A 94 -12.27 5.82 8.84
N GLU A 95 -12.94 6.97 8.87
CA GLU A 95 -12.54 8.10 9.70
C GLU A 95 -12.66 7.75 11.20
N ASN A 96 -13.73 7.06 11.61
CA ASN A 96 -13.99 6.80 13.03
C ASN A 96 -13.40 5.48 13.59
N ARG A 97 -13.14 4.44 12.78
CA ARG A 97 -12.58 3.17 13.30
C ARG A 97 -11.06 3.07 13.25
N VAL A 98 -10.46 3.42 12.13
CA VAL A 98 -9.01 3.23 11.89
C VAL A 98 -8.29 4.56 12.02
N LEU A 99 -8.70 5.57 11.25
CA LEU A 99 -7.99 6.87 11.20
C LEU A 99 -8.10 7.66 12.51
N GLY A 100 -9.21 7.54 13.24
CA GLY A 100 -9.36 8.12 14.58
C GLY A 100 -8.27 7.67 15.58
N ARG A 101 -7.76 6.43 15.45
CA ARG A 101 -6.63 5.94 16.26
C ARG A 101 -5.27 6.47 15.81
N PHE A 102 -5.15 6.84 14.53
CA PHE A 102 -3.91 7.33 13.92
C PHE A 102 -3.78 8.85 13.97
N LYS A 103 -4.86 9.60 14.22
CA LYS A 103 -4.88 11.08 14.29
C LYS A 103 -3.92 11.68 15.34
N ARG A 104 -3.48 10.88 16.32
CA ARG A 104 -2.57 11.29 17.40
C ARG A 104 -1.15 10.72 17.29
N ARG A 105 -0.86 9.87 16.29
CA ARG A 105 0.48 9.31 16.08
C ARG A 105 1.15 10.02 14.91
N THR A 106 2.21 10.74 15.24
CA THR A 106 3.14 11.43 14.35
C THR A 106 3.78 10.46 13.37
#